data_AF-W5NA86-F1
#
_entry.id   AF-W5NA86-F1
#
_cell.length_a   1.000
_cell.length_b   1.000
_cell.length_c   1.000
_cell.angle_alpha   90.00
_cell.angle_beta   90.00
_cell.angle_gamma   90.00
#
_symmetry.space_group_name_H-M   'P 1'
#
loop_
_entity.id
_entity.type
_entity.pdbx_description
1 polymer ?
#
loop_
_entity_poly.entity_id
_entity_poly.type
_entity_poly.pdbx_seq_one_letter_code
_entity_poly.pdbx_strand_id
1 'polypeptide(L)'
;MAICAQSCSIFCFVSVPTVLIFSVSSPGAESFIFPQQYTMMHWAGRIEQEIDRVLQLVSGAQQMKGIYSEKRNQFDIRKNSPKELVEKVASNIEKLLAKKRKALERLTREAEKLQKENPWKDNIKESDIEYYDSKAESEYVSAA
;
A
#
# COMPACT_ATOMS: atom_id res chain seq x y z
N MET A 1 -72.22 -15.88 63.98
CA MET A 1 -70.98 -15.06 63.98
C MET A 1 -69.85 -15.91 64.51
N ALA A 2 -68.69 -15.89 63.81
CA ALA A 2 -67.31 -16.27 64.19
C ALA A 2 -67.10 -17.52 65.07
N ILE A 3 -66.14 -18.39 64.76
CA ILE A 3 -64.74 -18.26 65.22
C ILE A 3 -63.86 -19.29 64.44
N CYS A 4 -62.75 -18.79 63.89
CA CYS A 4 -61.34 -19.24 63.93
C CYS A 4 -60.91 -20.73 63.83
N ALA A 5 -59.79 -20.92 63.09
CA ALA A 5 -58.61 -21.82 63.28
C ALA A 5 -58.27 -22.61 61.98
N GLN A 6 -57.33 -22.19 61.13
CA GLN A 6 -55.85 -22.11 61.23
C GLN A 6 -55.12 -23.46 61.04
N SER A 7 -54.56 -23.65 59.85
CA SER A 7 -53.34 -24.46 59.60
C SER A 7 -52.66 -24.04 58.29
N CYS A 8 -52.07 -22.84 58.28
CA CYS A 8 -51.23 -22.35 57.20
C CYS A 8 -49.79 -22.84 57.42
N SER A 9 -49.41 -24.02 56.92
CA SER A 9 -48.04 -24.54 57.14
C SER A 9 -47.49 -25.54 56.11
N ILE A 10 -48.03 -25.64 54.88
CA ILE A 10 -47.48 -26.59 53.89
C ILE A 10 -47.14 -25.94 52.53
N PHE A 11 -47.58 -24.72 52.25
CA PHE A 11 -47.38 -24.10 50.93
C PHE A 11 -46.02 -23.42 50.69
N CYS A 12 -45.16 -23.24 51.71
CA CYS A 12 -43.90 -22.50 51.57
C CYS A 12 -42.65 -23.35 51.27
N PHE A 13 -42.71 -24.68 51.31
CA PHE A 13 -41.52 -25.51 51.07
C PHE A 13 -41.31 -25.93 49.60
N VAL A 14 -42.25 -25.59 48.72
CA VAL A 14 -42.14 -25.98 47.30
C VAL A 14 -41.68 -24.82 46.41
N SER A 15 -41.82 -23.55 46.81
CA SER A 15 -41.50 -22.42 45.91
C SER A 15 -40.00 -22.13 45.75
N VAL A 16 -39.19 -22.34 46.80
CA VAL A 16 -37.76 -22.01 46.76
C VAL A 16 -36.92 -22.99 45.92
N PRO A 17 -37.08 -24.34 46.01
CA PRO A 17 -36.31 -25.24 45.16
C PRO A 17 -36.70 -25.16 43.68
N THR A 18 -37.96 -24.83 43.36
CA THR A 18 -38.41 -24.79 41.95
C THR A 18 -37.90 -23.55 41.20
N VAL A 19 -37.69 -22.42 41.87
CA VAL A 19 -37.13 -21.20 41.25
C VAL A 19 -35.61 -21.31 41.05
N LEU A 20 -34.91 -22.01 41.94
CA LEU A 20 -33.47 -22.29 41.81
C LEU A 20 -33.17 -23.24 40.63
N ILE A 21 -34.06 -24.20 40.35
CA ILE A 21 -33.90 -25.13 39.21
C ILE A 21 -34.10 -24.42 37.85
N PHE A 22 -34.99 -23.43 37.78
CA PHE A 22 -35.18 -22.63 36.56
C PHE A 22 -34.06 -21.62 36.28
N SER A 23 -33.27 -21.25 37.29
CA SER A 23 -32.17 -20.28 37.15
C SER A 23 -30.84 -20.91 36.73
N VAL A 24 -30.72 -22.24 36.76
CA VAL A 24 -29.48 -22.97 36.42
C VAL A 24 -29.53 -23.60 35.02
N SER A 25 -30.70 -23.63 34.37
CA SER A 25 -30.83 -24.18 33.02
C SER A 25 -30.80 -23.09 31.94
N SER A 26 -29.82 -22.19 32.00
CA SER A 26 -29.31 -21.60 30.77
C SER A 26 -28.09 -22.44 30.37
N PRO A 27 -28.17 -23.30 29.33
CA PRO A 27 -26.98 -23.88 28.73
C PRO A 27 -26.26 -22.79 27.92
N GLY A 28 -25.89 -21.70 28.59
CA GLY A 28 -25.24 -20.53 28.03
C GLY A 28 -23.82 -20.33 28.55
N ALA A 29 -23.32 -21.24 29.39
CA ALA A 29 -22.01 -21.17 30.03
C ALA A 29 -21.09 -22.37 29.70
N GLU A 30 -21.34 -23.10 28.60
CA GLU A 30 -20.26 -23.81 27.87
C GLU A 30 -19.49 -22.77 27.05
N SER A 31 -18.75 -21.95 27.79
CA SER A 31 -18.05 -20.76 27.31
C SER A 31 -16.93 -21.13 26.33
N PHE A 32 -17.12 -20.78 25.06
CA PHE A 32 -16.09 -20.63 24.01
C PHE A 32 -15.27 -21.88 23.66
N ILE A 33 -15.91 -23.03 23.41
CA ILE A 33 -15.22 -24.08 22.65
C ILE A 33 -15.03 -23.57 21.22
N PHE A 34 -13.77 -23.39 20.84
CA PHE A 34 -13.39 -22.98 19.49
C PHE A 34 -14.07 -23.90 18.45
N PRO A 35 -14.70 -23.35 17.40
CA PRO A 35 -15.50 -24.16 16.48
C PRO A 35 -14.70 -25.34 15.92
N GLN A 36 -15.34 -26.51 15.84
CA GLN A 36 -14.71 -27.69 15.23
C GLN A 36 -14.24 -27.37 13.80
N GLN A 37 -13.15 -28.02 13.37
CA GLN A 37 -12.49 -27.77 12.08
C GLN A 37 -13.48 -27.78 10.91
N TYR A 38 -14.42 -28.73 10.87
CA TYR A 38 -15.46 -28.79 9.84
C TYR A 38 -16.30 -27.51 9.79
N THR A 39 -16.75 -27.01 10.94
CA THR A 39 -17.58 -25.81 11.05
C THR A 39 -16.81 -24.58 10.57
N MET A 40 -15.53 -24.44 10.94
CA MET A 40 -14.69 -23.35 10.43
C MET A 40 -14.52 -23.40 8.92
N MET A 41 -14.23 -24.57 8.35
CA MET A 41 -14.07 -24.75 6.91
C MET A 41 -15.36 -24.44 6.16
N HIS A 42 -16.51 -24.87 6.69
CA HIS A 42 -17.81 -24.53 6.13
C HIS A 42 -18.00 -23.01 6.10
N TRP A 43 -17.80 -22.32 7.23
CA TRP A 43 -18.00 -20.87 7.29
C TRP A 43 -17.02 -20.11 6.40
N ALA A 44 -15.75 -20.53 6.37
CA ALA A 44 -14.75 -19.96 5.47
C ALA A 44 -15.20 -20.07 3.99
N GLY A 45 -15.63 -21.25 3.55
CA GLY A 45 -16.10 -21.43 2.17
C GLY A 45 -17.37 -20.62 1.85
N ARG A 46 -18.28 -20.45 2.82
CA ARG A 46 -19.46 -19.60 2.63
C ARG A 46 -19.09 -18.12 2.52
N ILE A 47 -18.18 -17.65 3.36
CA ILE A 47 -17.69 -16.27 3.34
C ILE A 47 -16.96 -16.01 2.02
N GLU A 48 -16.12 -16.95 1.56
CA GLU A 48 -15.42 -16.87 0.27
C GLU A 48 -16.40 -16.71 -0.89
N GLN A 49 -17.44 -17.55 -0.95
CA GLN A 49 -18.46 -17.46 -2.00
C GLN A 49 -19.21 -16.12 -2.00
N GLU A 50 -19.53 -15.59 -0.82
CA GLU A 50 -20.22 -14.31 -0.71
C GLU A 50 -19.31 -13.15 -1.10
N ILE A 51 -18.03 -13.19 -0.70
CA ILE A 51 -17.03 -12.21 -1.12
C ILE A 51 -16.85 -12.25 -2.64
N ASP A 52 -16.71 -13.42 -3.25
CA ASP A 52 -16.59 -13.57 -4.70
C ASP A 52 -17.80 -12.99 -5.44
N ARG A 53 -19.01 -13.25 -4.93
CA ARG A 53 -20.25 -12.72 -5.49
C ARG A 53 -20.30 -11.19 -5.41
N VAL A 54 -20.01 -10.63 -4.24
CA VAL A 54 -20.02 -9.19 -4.01
C VAL A 54 -18.93 -8.52 -4.86
N LEU A 55 -17.73 -9.09 -4.92
CA LEU A 55 -16.64 -8.57 -5.74
C LEU A 55 -17.01 -8.55 -7.23
N GLN A 56 -17.63 -9.60 -7.77
CA GLN A 56 -18.07 -9.60 -9.17
C GLN A 56 -19.09 -8.49 -9.47
N LEU A 57 -20.02 -8.23 -8.54
CA LEU A 57 -21.05 -7.20 -8.70
C LEU A 57 -20.49 -5.77 -8.56
N VAL A 58 -19.63 -5.55 -7.56
CA VAL A 58 -19.16 -4.20 -7.19
C VAL A 58 -17.90 -3.79 -7.95
N SER A 59 -17.00 -4.73 -8.29
CA SER A 59 -15.73 -4.39 -8.96
C SER A 59 -15.89 -3.85 -10.37
N GLY A 60 -17.01 -4.16 -11.03
CA GLY A 60 -17.21 -3.78 -12.42
C GLY A 60 -16.35 -4.56 -13.43
N ALA A 61 -15.68 -5.65 -13.00
CA ALA A 61 -14.68 -6.35 -13.82
C ALA A 61 -15.27 -6.88 -15.16
N GLN A 62 -16.51 -7.36 -15.13
CA GLN A 62 -17.20 -7.86 -16.32
C GLN A 62 -17.60 -6.72 -17.27
N GLN A 63 -18.05 -5.58 -16.73
CA GLN A 63 -18.33 -4.38 -17.52
C GLN A 63 -17.05 -3.89 -18.20
N MET A 64 -15.91 -3.86 -17.47
CA MET A 64 -14.62 -3.49 -18.02
C MET A 64 -14.20 -4.42 -19.17
N LYS A 65 -14.29 -5.74 -18.97
CA LYS A 65 -14.02 -6.73 -20.03
C LYS A 65 -14.92 -6.52 -21.26
N GLY A 66 -16.18 -6.16 -21.03
CA GLY A 66 -17.14 -5.78 -22.08
C GLY A 66 -16.67 -4.56 -22.87
N ILE A 67 -16.29 -3.48 -22.19
CA ILE A 67 -15.79 -2.24 -22.82
C ILE A 67 -14.57 -2.51 -23.71
N TYR A 68 -13.59 -3.27 -23.22
CA TYR A 68 -12.39 -3.61 -24.02
C TYR A 68 -12.73 -4.42 -25.27
N SER A 69 -13.75 -5.27 -25.19
CA SER A 69 -14.20 -6.08 -26.32
C SER A 69 -14.99 -5.24 -27.33
N GLU A 70 -15.87 -4.35 -26.84
CA GLU A 70 -16.65 -3.42 -27.67
C GLU A 70 -15.75 -2.42 -28.40
N LYS A 71 -14.74 -1.88 -27.70
CA LYS A 71 -13.81 -0.88 -28.25
C LYS A 71 -12.57 -1.51 -28.90
N ARG A 72 -12.60 -2.80 -29.27
CA ARG A 72 -11.45 -3.52 -29.81
C ARG A 72 -10.84 -2.88 -31.07
N ASN A 73 -11.63 -2.15 -31.85
CA ASN A 73 -11.19 -1.42 -33.04
C ASN A 73 -10.48 -0.08 -32.73
N GLN A 74 -10.48 0.39 -31.48
CA GLN A 74 -9.82 1.64 -31.07
C GLN A 74 -8.35 1.44 -30.69
N PHE A 75 -7.88 0.18 -30.58
CA PHE A 75 -6.50 -0.13 -30.20
C PHE A 75 -6.00 -1.39 -30.91
N ASP A 76 -4.68 -1.49 -31.00
CA ASP A 76 -4.01 -2.67 -31.54
C ASP A 76 -3.33 -3.46 -30.43
N ILE A 77 -3.56 -4.77 -30.44
CA ILE A 77 -2.83 -5.70 -29.59
C ILE A 77 -1.56 -6.11 -30.33
N ARG A 78 -0.43 -5.53 -29.93
CA ARG A 78 0.88 -5.91 -30.46
C ARG A 78 1.60 -6.88 -29.55
N LYS A 79 2.28 -7.85 -30.14
CA LYS A 79 3.15 -8.76 -29.40
C LYS A 79 4.43 -8.02 -29.04
N ASN A 80 4.91 -8.26 -27.83
CA ASN A 80 6.24 -7.85 -27.45
C ASN A 80 7.26 -8.82 -28.09
N SER A 81 8.29 -8.28 -28.76
CA SER A 81 9.47 -9.02 -29.21
C SER A 81 10.61 -8.69 -28.23
N PRO A 82 10.88 -9.54 -27.22
CA PRO A 82 11.85 -9.21 -26.16
C PRO A 82 13.24 -8.95 -26.71
N LYS A 83 13.65 -9.69 -27.74
CA LYS A 83 14.94 -9.53 -28.40
C LYS A 83 15.08 -8.13 -29.01
N GLU A 84 14.09 -7.68 -29.79
CA GLU A 84 14.09 -6.36 -30.41
C GLU A 84 14.07 -5.24 -29.38
N LEU A 85 13.30 -5.40 -28.28
CA LEU A 85 13.28 -4.40 -27.21
C LEU A 85 14.66 -4.26 -26.56
N VAL A 86 15.28 -5.37 -26.19
CA VAL A 86 16.59 -5.37 -25.56
C VAL A 86 17.63 -4.79 -26.50
N GLU A 87 17.62 -5.17 -27.78
CA GLU A 87 18.53 -4.64 -28.79
C GLU A 87 18.36 -3.13 -28.99
N LYS A 88 17.11 -2.65 -29.07
CA LYS A 88 16.81 -1.21 -29.17
C LYS A 88 17.30 -0.44 -27.94
N VAL A 89 17.07 -0.97 -26.75
CA VAL A 89 17.50 -0.33 -25.49
C VAL A 89 19.03 -0.34 -25.40
N ALA A 90 19.69 -1.45 -25.72
CA ALA A 90 21.15 -1.55 -25.76
C ALA A 90 21.75 -0.51 -26.72
N SER A 91 21.21 -0.39 -27.94
CA SER A 91 21.65 0.63 -28.91
C SER A 91 21.43 2.07 -28.39
N ASN A 92 20.33 2.33 -27.69
CA ASN A 92 20.09 3.65 -27.09
C ASN A 92 21.08 3.97 -25.96
N ILE A 93 21.40 2.98 -25.12
CA ILE A 93 22.41 3.13 -24.06
C ILE A 93 23.78 3.38 -24.67
N GLU A 94 24.16 2.63 -25.70
CA GLU A 94 25.43 2.82 -26.41
C GLU A 94 25.53 4.25 -26.97
N LYS A 95 24.50 4.73 -27.67
CA LYS A 95 24.46 6.11 -28.20
C LYS A 95 24.53 7.16 -27.10
N LEU A 96 23.86 6.93 -25.97
CA LEU A 96 23.91 7.82 -24.82
C LEU A 96 25.32 7.89 -24.24
N LEU A 97 25.96 6.74 -24.01
CA LEU A 97 27.31 6.66 -23.47
C LEU A 97 28.34 7.27 -24.42
N ALA A 98 28.20 7.05 -25.73
CA ALA A 98 29.05 7.67 -26.74
C ALA A 98 28.94 9.21 -26.71
N LYS A 99 27.73 9.76 -26.54
CA LYS A 99 27.53 11.21 -26.40
C LYS A 99 28.16 11.75 -25.12
N LYS A 100 27.98 11.05 -23.98
CA LYS A 100 28.61 11.43 -22.70
C LYS A 100 30.13 11.41 -22.78
N ARG A 101 30.71 10.34 -23.36
CA ARG A 101 32.15 10.23 -23.60
C ARG A 101 32.66 11.39 -24.45
N LYS A 102 32.02 11.68 -25.58
CA LYS A 102 32.41 12.78 -26.46
C LYS A 102 32.35 14.15 -25.78
N ALA A 103 31.33 14.38 -24.93
CA ALA A 103 31.23 15.61 -24.16
C ALA A 103 32.37 15.70 -23.13
N LEU A 104 32.65 14.61 -22.41
CA LEU A 104 33.73 14.54 -21.44
C LEU A 104 35.09 14.76 -22.10
N GLU A 105 35.38 14.11 -23.22
CA GLU A 105 36.62 14.29 -24.00
C GLU A 105 36.85 15.75 -24.38
N ARG A 106 35.79 16.47 -24.76
CA ARG A 106 35.88 17.91 -25.06
C ARG A 106 36.20 18.72 -23.81
N LEU A 107 35.49 18.48 -22.72
CA LEU A 107 35.72 19.19 -21.46
C LEU A 107 37.14 18.94 -20.94
N THR A 108 37.61 17.69 -20.95
CA THR A 108 38.96 17.31 -20.52
C THR A 108 40.01 17.99 -21.39
N ARG A 109 39.87 17.96 -22.72
CA ARG A 109 40.82 18.61 -23.63
C ARG A 109 40.93 20.11 -23.40
N GLU A 110 39.79 20.80 -23.26
CA GLU A 110 39.80 22.24 -23.00
C GLU A 110 40.35 22.56 -21.60
N ALA A 111 40.02 21.76 -20.59
CA ALA A 111 40.57 21.91 -19.24
C ALA A 111 42.10 21.75 -19.21
N GLU A 112 42.64 20.71 -19.87
CA GLU A 112 44.09 20.49 -19.98
C GLU A 112 44.79 21.65 -20.70
N LYS A 113 44.20 22.14 -21.80
CA LYS A 113 44.74 23.28 -22.54
C LYS A 113 44.75 24.55 -21.67
N LEU A 114 43.61 24.90 -21.08
CA LEU A 114 43.49 26.08 -20.22
C LEU A 114 44.45 26.01 -19.03
N GLN A 115 44.56 24.85 -18.38
CA GLN A 115 45.47 24.69 -17.24
C GLN A 115 46.95 24.83 -17.65
N LYS A 116 47.32 24.32 -18.83
CA LYS A 116 48.69 24.44 -19.35
C LYS A 116 49.05 25.88 -19.73
N GLU A 117 48.09 26.64 -20.24
CA GLU A 117 48.28 28.03 -20.67
C GLU A 117 48.23 29.04 -19.51
N ASN A 118 47.68 28.66 -18.35
CA ASN A 118 47.54 29.54 -17.18
C ASN A 118 48.78 29.49 -16.28
N PRO A 119 49.55 30.60 -16.13
CA PRO A 119 50.65 30.67 -15.20
C PRO A 119 50.16 30.79 -13.75
N TRP A 120 50.98 30.29 -12.83
CA TRP A 120 50.78 30.49 -11.40
C TRP A 120 50.92 31.98 -11.01
N LYS A 121 50.06 32.48 -10.13
CA LYS A 121 50.05 33.87 -9.67
C LYS A 121 49.83 33.90 -8.16
N ASP A 122 50.81 34.42 -7.41
CA ASP A 122 50.78 34.45 -5.94
C ASP A 122 49.90 35.56 -5.36
N ASN A 123 49.65 36.64 -6.11
CA ASN A 123 49.06 37.88 -5.59
C ASN A 123 47.54 37.99 -5.84
N ILE A 124 46.83 36.88 -6.00
CA ILE A 124 45.38 36.90 -6.24
C ILE A 124 44.62 36.94 -4.89
N LYS A 125 43.72 37.91 -4.72
CA LYS A 125 42.77 37.96 -3.59
C LYS A 125 41.44 37.34 -3.98
N GLU A 126 40.65 36.94 -2.99
CA GLU A 126 39.31 36.34 -3.20
C GLU A 126 38.36 37.29 -3.95
N SER A 127 38.43 38.60 -3.68
CA SER A 127 37.68 39.63 -4.41
C SER A 127 38.02 39.74 -5.90
N ASP A 128 39.16 39.17 -6.32
CA ASP A 128 39.65 39.29 -7.69
C ASP A 128 39.12 38.16 -8.60
N ILE A 129 38.42 37.15 -8.03
CA ILE A 129 37.83 36.03 -8.76
C ILE A 129 36.31 36.03 -8.54
N GLU A 130 35.55 36.24 -9.61
CA GLU A 130 34.09 36.10 -9.59
C GLU A 130 33.71 34.63 -9.82
N TYR A 131 33.13 33.99 -8.80
CA TYR A 131 32.59 32.63 -8.91
C TYR A 131 31.41 32.41 -7.96
N TYR A 132 30.56 31.43 -8.29
CA TYR A 132 29.47 31.01 -7.42
C TYR A 132 29.96 29.97 -6.42
N ASP A 133 29.98 30.31 -5.13
CA ASP A 133 30.21 29.34 -4.05
C ASP A 133 28.88 28.65 -3.67
N SER A 134 28.78 27.37 -4.01
CA SER A 134 27.61 26.54 -3.72
C SER A 134 27.29 26.35 -2.24
N LYS A 135 28.22 26.69 -1.33
CA LYS A 135 28.06 26.57 0.12
C LYS A 135 28.00 27.92 0.83
N ALA A 136 28.11 29.03 0.11
CA ALA A 136 27.91 30.34 0.71
C ALA A 136 26.49 30.43 1.26
N GLU A 137 26.36 31.07 2.43
CA GLU A 137 25.04 31.38 2.95
C GLU A 137 24.37 32.35 1.98
N SER A 138 23.23 31.96 1.41
CA SER A 138 22.44 32.89 0.61
C SER A 138 21.82 33.89 1.58
N GLU A 139 22.46 35.04 1.78
CA GLU A 139 21.81 36.19 2.42
C GLU A 139 20.65 36.62 1.51
N TYR A 140 19.46 36.09 1.79
CA TYR A 140 18.22 36.64 1.27
C TYR A 140 18.08 38.03 1.90
N VAL A 141 18.57 39.06 1.22
CA VAL A 141 18.24 40.44 1.56
C VAL A 141 16.73 40.58 1.36
N SER A 142 15.99 40.47 2.45
CA SER A 142 14.59 40.87 2.48
C SER A 142 14.56 42.36 2.23
N ALA A 143 14.24 42.75 0.99
CA ALA A 143 13.97 44.12 0.63
C ALA A 143 12.78 44.61 1.47
N ALA A 144 13.06 45.56 2.37
CA ALA A 144 12.06 46.34 3.09
C ALA A 144 11.49 47.46 2.22
#